data_AF-A0A3N1MA07-F1
#
_entry.id   AF-A0A3N1MA07-F1
#
_cell.length_a   1.000
_cell.length_b   1.000
_cell.length_c   1.000
_cell.angle_alpha   90.00
_cell.angle_beta   90.00
_cell.angle_gamma   90.00
#
_symmetry.space_group_name_H-M   'P 1'
#
loop_
_entity.id
_entity.type
_entity.pdbx_description
1 polymer ?
#
loop_
_entity_poly.entity_id
_entity_poly.type
_entity_poly.pdbx_seq_one_letter_code
_entity_poly.pdbx_strand_id
1 'polypeptide(L)'
;MRSDPTMPHGRYDPVSVGLHWLTAGLVAAMFLLVLVPGVVKGSVALHKNIGLLLILVMLLRIVWRLTGGRRLAAPAGVPKILQLGAKAAHLGLYALLLGTAALGWVYVDAKGMELSLFGIDVPSVAYYDRDLAMTVYGWKKVAAYTLLALILAHAAAAIVYHHLLRRDGVLDAMLPARARKAARPAVAAAALLALLPSAGEAQATFDVDAYAKALAASLAKACPMAKPDDTAAHEACRKAMGQGVEASMRDYSFLFGGQQKGLWLKEKKTTVFRGDLFQDLYMSLFMFTGEVSVETSPDGNRTVALQAYFRNGLPAGLYPYPFWHSDPKWAAYEKANQIRLRLSPAGKVLFAYRADIGSDANRGVYKPVKPPVFLGEWMWPGADGVAEPRATLFSAYYSLDNPHLAALDESYRRMAISFRNADCTVCHAPDGHRKMNKLTLLQTPLHAAASIDAVIDEVRMNKMPVDDYEDPRPLPPGLRRELLSNGEEFRRLLRTADAWEVTNGRPKARRIAAK
;
A
#
# COMPACT_ATOMS: atom_id res chain seq x y z
N MET A 1 -27.49 29.87 46.06
CA MET A 1 -27.71 28.71 46.96
C MET A 1 -26.45 28.48 47.77
N ARG A 2 -26.56 28.50 49.11
CA ARG A 2 -25.45 28.36 50.06
C ARG A 2 -24.88 26.93 50.01
N SER A 3 -23.56 26.82 50.08
CA SER A 3 -22.83 25.55 50.18
C SER A 3 -23.01 24.93 51.57
N ASP A 4 -23.57 23.72 51.59
CA ASP A 4 -23.76 22.87 52.77
C ASP A 4 -22.39 22.29 53.25
N PRO A 5 -21.99 22.42 54.53
CA PRO A 5 -20.65 22.03 55.01
C PRO A 5 -20.43 20.51 55.22
N THR A 6 -21.40 19.64 54.94
CA THR A 6 -21.38 18.23 55.39
C THR A 6 -21.15 17.18 54.29
N MET A 7 -20.74 17.56 53.08
CA MET A 7 -20.49 16.56 52.02
C MET A 7 -19.07 15.96 52.14
N PRO A 8 -18.92 14.66 52.45
CA PRO A 8 -17.63 14.01 52.64
C PRO A 8 -16.93 13.84 51.29
N HIS A 9 -15.66 14.25 51.20
CA HIS A 9 -14.71 14.05 50.09
C HIS A 9 -15.31 14.22 48.69
N GLY A 10 -15.17 15.42 48.11
CA GLY A 10 -15.68 15.72 46.78
C GLY A 10 -15.28 14.66 45.75
N ARG A 11 -16.22 14.25 44.90
CA ARG A 11 -16.01 13.30 43.81
C ARG A 11 -15.93 14.02 42.47
N TYR A 12 -15.22 13.42 41.52
CA TYR A 12 -15.31 13.86 40.13
C TYR A 12 -16.70 13.55 39.59
N ASP A 13 -17.15 14.36 38.63
CA ASP A 13 -18.38 14.08 37.91
C ASP A 13 -18.26 12.77 37.10
N PRO A 14 -19.38 12.07 36.83
CA PRO A 14 -19.36 10.78 36.15
C PRO A 14 -18.69 10.79 34.77
N VAL A 15 -18.78 11.92 34.04
CA VAL A 15 -18.17 12.07 32.72
C VAL A 15 -16.64 12.12 32.84
N SER A 16 -16.12 12.88 33.80
CA SER A 16 -14.68 12.92 34.11
C SER A 16 -14.13 11.53 34.48
N VAL A 17 -14.87 10.77 35.29
CA VAL A 17 -14.51 9.39 35.66
C VAL A 17 -14.55 8.47 34.43
N GLY A 18 -15.62 8.53 33.64
CA GLY A 18 -15.78 7.71 32.44
C GLY A 18 -14.67 7.95 31.41
N LEU A 19 -14.39 9.22 31.08
CA LEU A 19 -13.32 9.58 30.14
C LEU A 19 -11.94 9.18 30.66
N HIS A 20 -11.69 9.27 31.97
CA HIS A 20 -10.44 8.80 32.57
C HIS A 20 -10.23 7.30 32.34
N TRP A 21 -11.19 6.47 32.74
CA TRP A 21 -11.05 5.01 32.63
C TRP A 21 -11.09 4.52 31.18
N LEU A 22 -11.85 5.18 30.31
CA LEU A 22 -11.79 4.91 28.87
C LEU A 22 -10.38 5.20 28.33
N THR A 23 -9.79 6.35 28.67
CA THR A 23 -8.41 6.69 28.29
C THR A 23 -7.43 5.62 28.80
N ALA A 24 -7.52 5.25 30.09
CA ALA A 24 -6.65 4.25 30.69
C ALA A 24 -6.78 2.88 30.01
N GLY A 25 -8.00 2.45 29.69
CA GLY A 25 -8.26 1.20 28.96
C GLY A 25 -7.71 1.21 27.54
N LEU A 26 -7.91 2.30 26.78
CA LEU A 26 -7.37 2.43 25.42
C LEU A 26 -5.83 2.41 25.43
N VAL A 27 -5.21 3.12 26.36
CA VAL A 27 -3.74 3.14 26.49
C VAL A 27 -3.20 1.77 26.88
N ALA A 28 -3.85 1.08 27.83
CA ALA A 28 -3.48 -0.28 28.19
C ALA A 28 -3.58 -1.24 26.99
N ALA A 29 -4.66 -1.15 26.20
CA ALA A 29 -4.81 -1.93 24.98
C ALA A 29 -3.72 -1.61 23.95
N MET A 30 -3.35 -0.34 23.77
CA MET A 30 -2.28 0.05 22.85
C MET A 30 -0.93 -0.56 23.24
N PHE A 31 -0.57 -0.51 24.54
CA PHE A 31 0.68 -1.13 25.01
C PHE A 31 0.63 -2.65 24.94
N LEU A 32 -0.50 -3.28 25.27
CA LEU A 32 -0.68 -4.72 25.16
C LEU A 32 -0.47 -5.20 23.72
N LEU A 33 -1.06 -4.53 22.74
CA LEU A 33 -0.93 -4.88 21.31
C LEU A 33 0.50 -4.80 20.79
N VAL A 34 1.34 -3.95 21.39
CA VAL A 34 2.74 -3.75 20.97
C VAL A 34 3.71 -4.64 21.75
N LEU A 35 3.51 -4.78 23.06
CA LEU A 35 4.38 -5.58 23.94
C LEU A 35 4.12 -7.08 23.81
N VAL A 36 2.93 -7.47 23.31
CA VAL A 36 2.56 -8.88 23.06
C VAL A 36 2.15 -9.04 21.60
N PRO A 37 3.10 -9.11 20.66
CA PRO A 37 2.81 -9.28 19.24
C PRO A 37 2.01 -10.57 18.99
N GLY A 38 0.96 -10.49 18.16
CA GLY A 38 0.14 -11.65 17.78
C GLY A 38 -1.02 -11.97 18.73
N VAL A 39 -1.20 -11.22 19.83
CA VAL A 39 -2.33 -11.39 20.77
C VAL A 39 -3.70 -11.25 20.10
N VAL A 40 -3.79 -10.44 19.02
CA VAL A 40 -5.00 -10.28 18.21
C VAL A 40 -4.59 -10.26 16.73
N LYS A 41 -5.31 -11.01 15.87
CA LYS A 41 -5.15 -10.95 14.40
C LYS A 41 -5.40 -9.50 13.93
N GLY A 42 -4.48 -8.93 13.14
CA GLY A 42 -4.58 -7.53 12.71
C GLY A 42 -4.17 -6.50 13.77
N SER A 43 -3.35 -6.88 14.75
CA SER A 43 -2.88 -6.02 15.86
C SER A 43 -2.37 -4.64 15.42
N VAL A 44 -1.72 -4.53 14.26
CA VAL A 44 -1.22 -3.25 13.71
C VAL A 44 -2.37 -2.34 13.28
N ALA A 45 -3.35 -2.87 12.54
CA ALA A 45 -4.52 -2.09 12.14
C ALA A 45 -5.35 -1.67 13.36
N LEU A 46 -5.51 -2.59 14.32
CA LEU A 46 -6.20 -2.30 15.57
C LEU A 46 -5.47 -1.23 16.41
N HIS A 47 -4.14 -1.28 16.49
CA HIS A 47 -3.34 -0.26 17.19
C HIS A 47 -3.50 1.13 16.56
N LYS A 48 -3.57 1.22 15.22
CA LYS A 48 -3.83 2.48 14.51
C LYS A 48 -5.21 3.04 14.87
N ASN A 49 -6.25 2.21 14.78
CA ASN A 49 -7.64 2.64 15.05
C ASN A 49 -7.83 3.05 16.52
N ILE A 50 -7.25 2.30 17.46
CA ILE A 50 -7.26 2.65 18.89
C ILE A 50 -6.49 3.95 19.12
N GLY A 51 -5.36 4.16 18.44
CA GLY A 51 -4.60 5.41 18.53
C GLY A 51 -5.39 6.63 18.07
N LEU A 52 -6.10 6.52 16.94
CA LEU A 52 -6.99 7.58 16.45
C LEU A 52 -8.18 7.83 17.41
N LEU A 53 -8.79 6.76 17.92
CA LEU A 53 -9.86 6.86 18.92
C LEU A 53 -9.35 7.55 20.21
N LEU A 54 -8.12 7.24 20.63
CA LEU A 54 -7.50 7.88 21.79
C LEU A 54 -7.32 9.39 21.59
N ILE A 55 -6.97 9.86 20.38
CA ILE A 55 -6.93 11.30 20.07
C ILE A 55 -8.31 11.93 20.29
N LEU A 56 -9.37 11.33 19.74
CA LEU A 56 -10.73 11.85 19.90
C LEU A 56 -11.17 11.91 21.36
N VAL A 57 -10.93 10.83 22.12
CA VAL A 57 -11.27 10.77 23.55
C VAL A 57 -10.47 11.81 24.34
N MET A 58 -9.19 12.03 24.01
CA MET A 58 -8.37 13.05 24.65
C MET A 58 -8.85 14.47 24.33
N LEU A 59 -9.24 14.75 23.09
CA LEU A 59 -9.84 16.04 22.71
C LEU A 59 -11.13 16.29 23.48
N LEU A 60 -12.03 15.29 23.55
CA LEU A 60 -13.26 15.39 24.33
C LEU A 60 -12.96 15.64 25.82
N ARG A 61 -11.96 14.98 26.38
CA ARG A 61 -11.54 15.16 27.78
C ARG A 61 -10.99 16.57 28.04
N ILE A 62 -10.25 17.15 27.09
CA ILE A 62 -9.75 18.54 27.18
C ILE A 62 -10.93 19.51 27.12
N VAL A 63 -11.81 19.37 26.14
CA VAL A 63 -13.00 20.23 26.00
C VAL A 63 -13.86 20.15 27.25
N TRP A 64 -14.15 18.95 27.77
CA TRP A 64 -14.91 18.77 29.01
C TRP A 64 -14.28 19.49 30.19
N ARG A 65 -12.95 19.36 30.33
CA ARG A 65 -12.20 20.02 31.42
C ARG A 65 -12.19 21.55 31.30
N LEU A 66 -12.27 22.09 30.08
CA LEU A 66 -12.32 23.53 29.83
C LEU A 66 -13.74 24.11 29.98
N THR A 67 -14.78 23.31 29.75
CA THR A 67 -16.18 23.77 29.67
C THR A 67 -17.04 23.52 30.91
N GLY A 68 -16.51 22.85 31.95
CA GLY A 68 -17.26 22.68 33.21
C GLY A 68 -16.95 21.43 34.02
N GLY A 69 -16.02 20.57 33.58
CA GLY A 69 -15.59 19.40 34.33
C GLY A 69 -15.12 19.75 35.75
N ARG A 70 -15.62 19.03 36.76
CA ARG A 70 -15.49 19.42 38.17
C ARG A 70 -14.03 19.37 38.62
N ARG A 71 -13.45 20.53 38.99
CA ARG A 71 -12.15 20.59 39.67
C ARG A 71 -12.35 20.41 41.17
N LEU A 72 -11.85 19.30 41.70
CA LEU A 72 -11.78 19.12 43.14
C LEU A 72 -10.58 19.91 43.69
N ALA A 73 -10.77 20.56 44.84
CA ALA A 73 -9.67 21.12 45.60
C ALA A 73 -8.74 19.98 46.06
N ALA A 74 -7.45 20.27 46.17
CA ALA A 74 -6.52 19.31 46.77
C ALA A 74 -6.95 19.00 48.22
N PRO A 75 -6.81 17.75 48.70
CA PRO A 75 -7.05 17.42 50.10
C PRO A 75 -6.30 18.37 51.04
N ALA A 76 -6.92 18.74 52.16
CA ALA A 76 -6.30 19.61 53.14
C ALA A 76 -4.96 19.00 53.63
N GLY A 77 -3.92 19.82 53.79
CA GLY A 77 -2.62 19.39 54.30
C GLY A 77 -1.70 18.67 53.28
N VAL A 78 -1.95 18.75 51.97
CA VAL A 78 -0.98 18.32 50.94
C VAL A 78 0.10 19.40 50.75
N PRO A 79 1.40 19.11 50.94
CA PRO A 79 2.50 20.04 50.67
C PRO A 79 2.44 20.64 49.25
N LYS A 80 2.74 21.94 49.12
CA LYS A 80 2.72 22.65 47.82
C LYS A 80 3.57 21.96 46.74
N ILE A 81 4.69 21.35 47.13
CA ILE A 81 5.57 20.62 46.21
C ILE A 81 4.88 19.39 45.60
N LEU A 82 4.09 18.63 46.38
CA LEU A 82 3.31 17.50 45.87
C LEU A 82 2.16 17.96 44.99
N GLN A 83 1.54 19.10 45.30
CA GLN A 83 0.53 19.69 44.43
C GLN A 83 1.12 20.12 43.07
N LEU A 84 2.33 20.69 43.07
CA LEU A 84 3.03 21.08 41.85
C LEU A 84 3.44 19.84 41.04
N GLY A 85 3.99 18.80 41.70
CA GLY A 85 4.31 17.53 41.08
C GLY A 85 3.10 16.87 40.43
N ALA A 86 1.95 16.86 41.12
CA ALA A 86 0.70 16.36 40.54
C ALA A 86 0.27 17.17 39.31
N LYS A 87 0.36 18.51 39.33
CA LYS A 87 0.06 19.34 38.15
C LYS A 87 1.00 19.05 36.98
N ALA A 88 2.31 18.94 37.25
CA ALA A 88 3.31 18.63 36.24
C ALA A 88 3.09 17.24 35.63
N ALA A 89 2.81 16.22 36.45
CA ALA A 89 2.49 14.87 35.98
C ALA A 89 1.24 14.86 35.10
N HIS A 90 0.17 15.56 35.50
CA HIS A 90 -1.02 15.67 34.66
C HIS A 90 -0.71 16.37 33.33
N LEU A 91 0.01 17.49 33.33
CA LEU A 91 0.36 18.18 32.09
C LEU A 91 1.23 17.30 31.19
N GLY A 92 2.22 16.62 31.77
CA GLY A 92 3.09 15.67 31.08
C GLY A 92 2.31 14.51 30.47
N LEU A 93 1.36 13.91 31.21
CA LEU A 93 0.50 12.85 30.68
C LEU A 93 -0.33 13.32 29.49
N TYR A 94 -0.93 14.52 29.56
CA TYR A 94 -1.71 15.07 28.45
C TYR A 94 -0.83 15.33 27.22
N ALA A 95 0.32 15.96 27.42
CA ALA A 95 1.26 16.27 26.35
C ALA A 95 1.83 15.00 25.71
N LEU A 96 2.22 14.00 26.50
CA LEU A 96 2.78 12.74 26.00
C LEU A 96 1.73 11.85 25.33
N LEU A 97 0.48 11.80 25.83
CA LEU A 97 -0.59 11.05 25.17
C LEU A 97 -0.89 11.60 23.78
N LEU A 98 -1.15 12.91 23.69
CA LEU A 98 -1.41 13.57 22.41
C LEU A 98 -0.19 13.56 21.51
N GLY A 99 0.99 13.88 22.05
CA GLY A 99 2.24 13.91 21.30
C GLY A 99 2.59 12.54 20.71
N THR A 100 2.50 11.46 21.50
CA THR A 100 2.77 10.10 21.01
C THR A 100 1.78 9.68 19.93
N ALA A 101 0.50 10.01 20.08
CA ALA A 101 -0.53 9.68 19.10
C ALA A 101 -0.35 10.50 17.80
N ALA A 102 -0.05 11.80 17.91
CA ALA A 102 0.23 12.67 16.78
C ALA A 102 1.51 12.24 16.03
N LEU A 103 2.59 11.93 16.75
CA LEU A 103 3.79 11.33 16.16
C LEU A 103 3.46 9.99 15.48
N GLY A 104 2.56 9.19 16.06
CA GLY A 104 2.04 7.98 15.43
C GLY A 104 1.31 8.23 14.12
N TRP A 105 0.48 9.26 14.05
CA TRP A 105 -0.24 9.68 12.84
C TRP A 105 0.75 10.14 11.76
N VAL A 106 1.63 11.09 12.08
CA VAL A 106 2.69 11.58 11.18
C VAL A 106 3.56 10.41 10.68
N TYR A 107 3.91 9.47 11.55
CA TYR A 107 4.68 8.29 11.17
C TYR A 107 3.95 7.40 10.15
N VAL A 108 2.65 7.15 10.37
CA VAL A 108 1.86 6.29 9.46
C VAL A 108 1.69 6.96 8.09
N ASP A 109 1.48 8.26 8.10
CA ASP A 109 1.36 9.10 6.91
C ASP A 109 2.69 9.19 6.12
N ALA A 110 3.80 9.48 6.80
CA ALA A 110 5.13 9.53 6.19
C ALA A 110 5.58 8.16 5.64
N LYS A 111 4.99 7.06 6.11
CA LYS A 111 5.17 5.70 5.56
C LYS A 111 4.35 5.40 4.32
N GLY A 112 3.42 6.29 3.93
CA GLY A 112 2.50 6.07 2.82
C GLY A 112 1.47 4.99 3.12
N MET A 113 1.13 4.80 4.40
CA MET A 113 0.08 3.89 4.83
C MET A 113 -1.22 4.67 5.03
N GLU A 114 -2.35 4.04 4.72
CA GLU A 114 -3.67 4.64 4.95
C GLU A 114 -4.08 4.52 6.43
N LEU A 115 -4.78 5.55 6.89
CA LEU A 115 -5.46 5.64 8.19
C LEU A 115 -6.95 5.83 7.91
N SER A 116 -7.75 4.87 8.37
CA SER A 116 -9.20 5.01 8.42
C SER A 116 -9.66 4.80 9.86
N LEU A 117 -10.55 5.65 10.33
CA LEU A 117 -11.22 5.49 11.60
C LEU A 117 -12.61 4.91 11.35
N PHE A 118 -12.81 3.64 11.68
CA PHE A 118 -14.09 2.93 11.46
C PHE A 118 -14.60 3.02 10.00
N GLY A 119 -13.69 2.99 9.03
CA GLY A 119 -14.02 3.07 7.60
C GLY A 119 -14.15 4.49 7.05
N ILE A 120 -13.98 5.52 7.87
CA ILE A 120 -13.89 6.91 7.41
C ILE A 120 -12.42 7.28 7.26
N ASP A 121 -12.04 7.75 6.07
CA ASP A 121 -10.68 8.19 5.80
C ASP A 121 -10.32 9.42 6.63
N VAL A 122 -9.15 9.35 7.27
CA VAL A 122 -8.62 10.46 8.05
C VAL A 122 -7.73 11.33 7.14
N PRO A 123 -7.84 12.67 7.19
CA PRO A 123 -6.95 13.54 6.43
C PRO A 123 -5.48 13.24 6.73
N SER A 124 -4.64 13.29 5.71
CA SER A 124 -3.21 13.17 5.93
C SER A 124 -2.62 14.44 6.54
N VAL A 125 -1.61 14.25 7.41
CA VAL A 125 -0.80 15.32 7.99
C VAL A 125 0.66 15.31 7.52
N ALA A 126 1.12 14.33 6.73
CA ALA A 126 2.51 14.26 6.25
C ALA A 126 2.68 13.49 4.93
N TYR A 127 3.44 14.04 3.98
CA TYR A 127 3.77 13.33 2.73
C TYR A 127 4.65 12.10 2.98
N TYR A 128 4.63 11.14 2.04
CA TYR A 128 5.57 10.01 2.05
C TYR A 128 7.01 10.51 2.04
N ASP A 129 7.71 10.26 3.14
CA ASP A 129 9.12 10.56 3.34
C ASP A 129 9.66 9.51 4.32
N ARG A 130 10.52 8.62 3.82
CA ARG A 130 11.07 7.51 4.61
C ARG A 130 11.96 8.03 5.73
N ASP A 131 12.73 9.07 5.50
CA ASP A 131 13.69 9.59 6.48
C ASP A 131 12.96 10.33 7.59
N LEU A 132 11.93 11.10 7.24
CA LEU A 132 10.99 11.66 8.21
C LEU A 132 10.29 10.56 9.01
N ALA A 133 9.78 9.51 8.34
CA ALA A 133 9.11 8.40 9.02
C ALA A 133 10.02 7.72 10.05
N MET A 134 11.28 7.47 9.71
CA MET A 134 12.24 6.86 10.64
C MET A 134 12.57 7.79 11.82
N THR A 135 12.72 9.09 11.55
CA THR A 135 12.98 10.11 12.57
C THR A 135 11.82 10.22 13.55
N VAL A 136 10.59 10.37 13.03
CA VAL A 136 9.35 10.47 13.81
C VAL A 136 9.09 9.18 14.58
N TYR A 137 9.40 8.01 14.02
CA TYR A 137 9.32 6.74 14.75
C TYR A 137 10.25 6.70 15.95
N GLY A 138 11.48 7.22 15.82
CA GLY A 138 12.42 7.37 16.93
C GLY A 138 11.83 8.21 18.06
N TRP A 139 11.35 9.41 17.74
CA TRP A 139 10.70 10.32 18.69
C TRP A 139 9.44 9.71 19.33
N LYS A 140 8.59 9.07 18.52
CA LYS A 140 7.39 8.37 18.99
C LYS A 140 7.76 7.30 20.02
N LYS A 141 8.80 6.51 19.75
CA LYS A 141 9.25 5.45 20.64
C LYS A 141 9.73 5.99 21.99
N VAL A 142 10.56 7.05 21.96
CA VAL A 142 11.02 7.72 23.19
C VAL A 142 9.81 8.25 23.97
N ALA A 143 8.91 8.99 23.31
CA ALA A 143 7.71 9.54 23.94
C ALA A 143 6.80 8.45 24.55
N ALA A 144 6.64 7.31 23.86
CA ALA A 144 5.83 6.19 24.33
C ALA A 144 6.42 5.54 25.60
N TYR A 145 7.73 5.31 25.67
CA TYR A 145 8.35 4.76 26.87
C TYR A 145 8.38 5.76 28.04
N THR A 146 8.59 7.05 27.76
CA THR A 146 8.44 8.11 28.77
C THR A 146 7.02 8.17 29.31
N LEU A 147 6.01 8.05 28.44
CA LEU A 147 4.60 7.97 28.82
C LEU A 147 4.33 6.76 29.71
N LEU A 148 4.83 5.58 29.34
CA LEU A 148 4.67 4.36 30.14
C LEU A 148 5.24 4.54 31.55
N ALA A 149 6.46 5.06 31.66
CA ALA A 149 7.08 5.33 32.96
C ALA A 149 6.24 6.30 33.81
N LEU A 150 5.72 7.38 33.19
CA LEU A 150 4.89 8.36 33.89
C LEU A 150 3.53 7.79 34.32
N ILE A 151 2.92 6.91 33.51
CA ILE A 151 1.68 6.20 33.87
C ILE A 151 1.91 5.29 35.08
N LEU A 152 3.01 4.54 35.09
CA LEU A 152 3.36 3.66 36.21
C LEU A 152 3.60 4.47 37.49
N ALA A 153 4.34 5.58 37.40
CA ALA A 153 4.54 6.48 38.53
C ALA A 153 3.23 7.10 39.03
N HIS A 154 2.35 7.50 38.12
CA HIS A 154 1.02 8.04 38.45
C HIS A 154 0.14 7.00 39.17
N ALA A 155 0.07 5.77 38.65
CA ALA A 155 -0.69 4.69 39.25
C ALA A 155 -0.12 4.29 40.63
N ALA A 156 1.21 4.19 40.75
CA ALA A 156 1.89 3.92 42.02
C ALA A 156 1.61 5.01 43.06
N ALA A 157 1.62 6.28 42.68
CA ALA A 157 1.25 7.38 43.58
C ALA A 157 -0.21 7.27 44.05
N ALA A 158 -1.14 6.95 43.15
CA ALA A 158 -2.55 6.80 43.50
C ALA A 158 -2.82 5.60 44.43
N ILE A 159 -2.21 4.44 44.14
CA ILE A 159 -2.45 3.19 44.86
C ILE A 159 -1.60 3.14 46.14
N VAL A 160 -0.28 3.25 46.02
CA VAL A 160 0.61 3.06 47.15
C VAL A 160 0.56 4.26 48.08
N TYR A 161 0.86 5.45 47.56
CA TYR A 161 0.98 6.63 48.42
C TYR A 161 -0.38 7.12 48.93
N HIS A 162 -1.34 7.37 48.04
CA HIS A 162 -2.63 7.96 48.43
C HIS A 162 -3.61 6.96 49.04
N HIS A 163 -3.76 5.76 48.47
CA HIS A 163 -4.74 4.78 48.96
C HIS A 163 -4.21 3.93 50.12
N LEU A 164 -3.00 3.37 50.04
CA LEU A 164 -2.48 2.48 51.09
C LEU A 164 -1.87 3.24 52.27
N LEU A 165 -1.01 4.23 52.02
CA LEU A 165 -0.32 4.98 53.06
C LEU A 165 -1.18 6.10 53.65
N ARG A 166 -1.65 7.04 52.82
CA ARG A 166 -2.32 8.27 53.30
C ARG A 166 -3.82 8.12 53.53
N ARG A 167 -4.47 7.18 52.85
CA ARG A 167 -5.93 6.92 52.88
C ARG A 167 -6.76 8.20 52.73
N ASP A 168 -6.33 9.11 51.85
CA ASP A 168 -6.89 10.46 51.72
C ASP A 168 -8.04 10.58 50.69
N GLY A 169 -8.50 9.45 50.16
CA GLY A 169 -9.65 9.36 49.25
C GLY A 169 -9.38 9.84 47.82
N VAL A 170 -8.12 10.14 47.45
CA VAL A 170 -7.78 10.59 46.08
C VAL A 170 -8.11 9.52 45.03
N LEU A 171 -7.79 8.25 45.27
CA LEU A 171 -8.17 7.15 44.38
C LEU A 171 -9.69 6.96 44.33
N ASP A 172 -10.33 6.98 45.49
CA ASP A 172 -11.79 6.82 45.64
C ASP A 172 -12.58 7.87 44.86
N ALA A 173 -12.06 9.10 44.76
CA ALA A 173 -12.68 10.18 44.01
C ALA A 173 -12.74 9.92 42.50
N MET A 174 -11.91 9.00 41.98
CA MET A 174 -11.83 8.63 40.56
C MET A 174 -12.40 7.22 40.28
N LEU A 175 -12.87 6.46 41.28
CA LEU A 175 -13.47 5.14 41.05
C LEU A 175 -14.92 5.25 40.54
N PRO A 176 -15.37 4.35 39.64
CA PRO A 176 -16.76 4.31 39.21
C PRO A 176 -17.72 4.05 40.38
N ALA A 177 -18.87 4.73 40.43
CA ALA A 177 -19.83 4.63 41.55
C ALA A 177 -20.33 3.19 41.84
N ARG A 178 -20.35 2.30 40.83
CA ARG A 178 -20.73 0.88 40.97
C ARG A 178 -19.63 0.00 41.58
N ALA A 179 -18.36 0.41 41.55
CA ALA A 179 -17.24 -0.37 42.10
C ALA A 179 -17.18 -0.37 43.63
N ARG A 180 -17.96 0.49 44.31
CA ARG A 180 -17.94 0.65 45.77
C ARG A 180 -18.78 -0.39 46.54
N LYS A 181 -19.73 -1.09 45.89
CA LYS A 181 -20.51 -2.15 46.55
C LYS A 181 -19.78 -3.51 46.64
N ALA A 182 -18.64 -3.67 45.99
CA ALA A 182 -17.93 -4.95 45.87
C ALA A 182 -16.47 -4.90 46.36
N ALA A 183 -16.15 -4.06 47.34
CA ALA A 183 -14.80 -3.97 47.90
C ALA A 183 -14.65 -4.77 49.20
N ARG A 184 -14.71 -6.11 49.08
CA ARG A 184 -13.95 -7.14 49.83
C ARG A 184 -14.44 -8.55 49.44
N PRO A 185 -13.56 -9.52 49.11
CA PRO A 185 -12.40 -9.48 48.23
C PRO A 185 -12.69 -10.26 46.93
N ALA A 186 -12.63 -9.61 45.76
CA ALA A 186 -12.61 -10.34 44.48
C ALA A 186 -12.07 -9.42 43.38
N VAL A 187 -10.79 -9.07 43.44
CA VAL A 187 -10.07 -8.51 42.29
C VAL A 187 -8.90 -9.44 41.98
N ALA A 188 -9.26 -10.66 41.57
CA ALA A 188 -8.33 -11.66 41.04
C ALA A 188 -9.10 -12.70 40.22
N ALA A 189 -9.85 -12.28 39.19
CA ALA A 189 -10.51 -13.26 38.31
C ALA A 189 -10.86 -12.80 36.88
N ALA A 190 -10.49 -11.59 36.45
CA ALA A 190 -10.78 -11.12 35.09
C ALA A 190 -9.54 -11.04 34.17
N ALA A 191 -8.36 -11.43 34.67
CA ALA A 191 -7.10 -11.40 33.91
C ALA A 191 -6.58 -12.78 33.47
N LEU A 192 -7.26 -13.89 33.79
CA LEU A 192 -6.75 -15.24 33.50
C LEU A 192 -7.49 -16.03 32.41
N LEU A 193 -8.63 -15.55 31.88
CA LEU A 193 -9.33 -16.26 30.80
C LEU A 193 -8.95 -15.79 29.37
N ALA A 194 -7.95 -14.92 29.24
CA ALA A 194 -7.36 -14.54 27.95
C ALA A 194 -6.02 -15.25 27.66
N LEU A 195 -5.62 -16.20 28.50
CA LEU A 195 -4.38 -16.97 28.38
C LEU A 195 -4.58 -18.44 27.95
N LEU A 196 -5.80 -18.81 27.54
CA LEU A 196 -5.95 -20.06 26.79
C LEU A 196 -5.50 -19.80 25.35
N PRO A 197 -4.47 -20.51 24.84
CA PRO A 197 -4.17 -20.44 23.42
C PRO A 197 -5.38 -21.00 22.70
N SER A 198 -6.07 -20.15 21.93
CA SER A 198 -6.79 -20.67 20.78
C SER A 198 -5.70 -21.29 19.90
N ALA A 199 -5.82 -22.59 19.64
CA ALA A 199 -5.06 -23.27 18.62
C ALA A 199 -5.42 -22.63 17.26
N GLY A 200 -4.82 -21.47 16.99
CA GLY A 200 -4.86 -20.84 15.69
C GLY A 200 -3.97 -21.69 14.80
N GLU A 201 -4.57 -22.22 13.74
CA GLU A 201 -3.85 -22.77 12.61
C GLU A 201 -2.66 -21.86 12.28
N ALA A 202 -1.46 -22.42 12.41
CA ALA A 202 -0.24 -21.75 12.03
C ALA A 202 -0.32 -21.48 10.53
N GLN A 203 -0.71 -20.25 10.16
CA GLN A 203 -0.46 -19.76 8.82
C GLN A 203 1.07 -19.80 8.67
N ALA A 204 1.57 -20.72 7.86
CA ALA A 204 3.00 -20.88 7.64
C ALA A 204 3.62 -19.50 7.38
N THR A 205 4.57 -19.09 8.21
CA THR A 205 5.25 -17.81 8.08
C THR A 205 5.97 -17.79 6.74
N PHE A 206 5.55 -16.94 5.83
CA PHE A 206 6.19 -16.79 4.54
C PHE A 206 7.63 -16.29 4.73
N ASP A 207 8.61 -17.12 4.38
CA ASP A 207 10.02 -16.77 4.46
C ASP A 207 10.40 -15.87 3.29
N VAL A 208 10.38 -14.56 3.53
CA VAL A 208 10.70 -13.55 2.52
C VAL A 208 12.16 -13.63 2.09
N ASP A 209 13.08 -13.99 2.98
CA ASP A 209 14.50 -14.03 2.67
C ASP A 209 14.83 -15.22 1.77
N ALA A 210 14.23 -16.39 2.04
CA ALA A 210 14.30 -17.54 1.15
C ALA A 210 13.62 -17.26 -0.20
N TYR A 211 12.42 -16.65 -0.19
CA TYR A 211 11.73 -16.27 -1.42
C TYR A 211 12.55 -15.27 -2.25
N ALA A 212 13.14 -14.26 -1.62
CA ALA A 212 13.94 -13.24 -2.30
C ALA A 212 15.16 -13.86 -3.01
N LYS A 213 15.88 -14.77 -2.34
CA LYS A 213 17.00 -15.51 -2.92
C LYS A 213 16.56 -16.39 -4.08
N ALA A 214 15.48 -17.15 -3.90
CA ALA A 214 14.93 -18.01 -4.95
C ALA A 214 14.45 -17.20 -6.16
N LEU A 215 13.83 -16.04 -5.92
CA LEU A 215 13.36 -15.13 -6.95
C LEU A 215 14.54 -14.54 -7.73
N ALA A 216 15.56 -14.05 -7.04
CA ALA A 216 16.74 -13.49 -7.69
C ALA A 216 17.47 -14.53 -8.53
N ALA A 217 17.64 -15.76 -8.02
CA ALA A 217 18.23 -16.86 -8.77
C ALA A 217 17.38 -17.26 -10.00
N SER A 218 16.05 -17.32 -9.83
CA SER A 218 15.12 -17.62 -10.92
C SER A 218 15.21 -16.57 -12.04
N LEU A 219 15.18 -15.29 -11.68
CA LEU A 219 15.23 -14.19 -12.63
C LEU A 219 16.60 -14.05 -13.30
N ALA A 220 17.70 -14.27 -12.58
CA ALA A 220 19.03 -14.30 -13.18
C ALA A 220 19.21 -15.47 -14.15
N LYS A 221 18.58 -16.62 -13.87
CA LYS A 221 18.55 -17.77 -14.77
C LYS A 221 17.70 -17.50 -16.02
N ALA A 222 16.52 -16.92 -15.84
CA ALA A 222 15.61 -16.62 -16.95
C ALA A 222 16.15 -15.48 -17.82
N CYS A 223 16.63 -14.41 -17.20
CA CYS A 223 16.97 -13.14 -17.83
C CYS A 223 18.38 -12.68 -17.43
N PRO A 224 19.43 -13.43 -17.81
CA PRO A 224 20.81 -13.12 -17.44
C PRO A 224 21.32 -11.84 -18.11
N MET A 225 22.46 -11.35 -17.62
CA MET A 225 23.21 -10.26 -18.25
C MET A 225 23.59 -10.61 -19.69
N ALA A 226 23.27 -9.70 -20.61
CA ALA A 226 23.56 -9.79 -22.04
C ALA A 226 23.80 -8.38 -22.61
N LYS A 227 24.01 -8.25 -23.92
CA LYS A 227 24.06 -6.92 -24.53
C LYS A 227 22.66 -6.26 -24.49
N PRO A 228 22.56 -4.93 -24.27
CA PRO A 228 21.26 -4.25 -24.19
C PRO A 228 20.41 -4.30 -25.47
N ASP A 229 21.02 -4.61 -26.62
CA ASP A 229 20.40 -4.75 -27.94
C ASP A 229 20.17 -6.22 -28.36
N ASP A 230 20.48 -7.19 -27.49
CA ASP A 230 20.34 -8.62 -27.79
C ASP A 230 18.87 -9.06 -27.74
N THR A 231 18.25 -9.10 -28.92
CA THR A 231 16.85 -9.52 -29.13
C THR A 231 16.65 -11.02 -28.87
N ALA A 232 17.64 -11.87 -29.13
CA ALA A 232 17.55 -13.31 -28.90
C ALA A 232 17.59 -13.62 -27.39
N ALA A 233 18.46 -12.93 -26.64
CA ALA A 233 18.48 -13.04 -25.18
C ALA A 233 17.20 -12.49 -24.53
N HIS A 234 16.64 -11.39 -25.06
CA HIS A 234 15.34 -10.90 -24.62
C HIS A 234 14.23 -11.93 -24.87
N GLU A 235 14.21 -12.57 -26.05
CA GLU A 235 13.25 -13.61 -26.37
C GLU A 235 13.36 -14.83 -25.45
N ALA A 236 14.57 -15.32 -25.22
CA ALA A 236 14.83 -16.43 -24.31
C ALA A 236 14.34 -16.10 -22.88
N CYS A 237 14.61 -14.89 -22.42
CA CYS A 237 14.10 -14.37 -21.14
C CYS A 237 12.58 -14.37 -21.07
N ARG A 238 11.88 -13.87 -22.09
CA ARG A 238 10.41 -13.90 -22.14
C ARG A 238 9.84 -15.32 -22.13
N LYS A 239 10.53 -16.29 -22.76
CA LYS A 239 10.10 -17.69 -22.78
C LYS A 239 10.29 -18.39 -21.44
N ALA A 240 11.37 -18.09 -20.72
CA ALA A 240 11.71 -18.71 -19.45
C ALA A 240 10.94 -18.11 -18.25
N MET A 241 10.54 -16.84 -18.36
CA MET A 241 9.80 -16.12 -17.33
C MET A 241 8.48 -16.79 -16.95
N GLY A 242 8.17 -16.82 -15.65
CA GLY A 242 6.93 -17.40 -15.14
C GLY A 242 6.98 -18.91 -14.90
N GLN A 243 8.16 -19.52 -15.03
CA GLN A 243 8.39 -20.94 -14.78
C GLN A 243 9.01 -21.22 -13.40
N GLY A 244 9.54 -20.20 -12.73
CA GLY A 244 10.13 -20.31 -11.40
C GLY A 244 9.21 -19.84 -10.27
N VAL A 245 9.81 -19.40 -9.16
CA VAL A 245 9.06 -18.93 -7.97
C VAL A 245 8.22 -17.68 -8.25
N GLU A 246 8.56 -16.93 -9.29
CA GLU A 246 7.79 -15.79 -9.79
C GLU A 246 6.45 -16.17 -10.43
N ALA A 247 6.21 -17.46 -10.73
CA ALA A 247 4.99 -17.92 -11.39
C ALA A 247 3.71 -17.48 -10.65
N SER A 248 3.75 -17.46 -9.32
CA SER A 248 2.60 -17.04 -8.50
C SER A 248 2.20 -15.59 -8.71
N MET A 249 3.14 -14.70 -9.09
CA MET A 249 2.82 -13.29 -9.37
C MET A 249 1.90 -13.15 -10.58
N ARG A 250 1.84 -14.15 -11.48
CA ARG A 250 1.03 -14.12 -12.70
C ARG A 250 -0.48 -14.17 -12.43
N ASP A 251 -0.88 -14.61 -11.23
CA ASP A 251 -2.27 -14.90 -10.89
C ASP A 251 -3.03 -13.69 -10.32
N TYR A 252 -2.39 -12.52 -10.21
CA TYR A 252 -3.02 -11.33 -9.66
C TYR A 252 -2.45 -10.03 -10.25
N SER A 253 -3.18 -8.94 -10.03
CA SER A 253 -2.74 -7.59 -10.42
C SER A 253 -2.07 -6.85 -9.27
N PHE A 254 -1.14 -5.98 -9.61
CA PHE A 254 -0.46 -5.08 -8.67
C PHE A 254 -0.03 -3.80 -9.38
N LEU A 255 0.34 -2.79 -8.60
CA LEU A 255 0.80 -1.51 -9.13
C LEU A 255 2.24 -1.65 -9.66
N PHE A 256 2.55 -1.08 -10.83
CA PHE A 256 3.92 -0.91 -11.31
C PHE A 256 4.18 0.48 -11.90
N GLY A 257 5.37 1.02 -11.64
CA GLY A 257 5.81 2.29 -12.19
C GLY A 257 7.20 2.75 -11.76
N GLY A 258 7.48 4.03 -12.02
CA GLY A 258 8.69 4.69 -11.53
C GLY A 258 8.59 5.05 -10.05
N GLN A 259 9.75 5.28 -9.42
CA GLN A 259 9.78 5.85 -8.08
C GLN A 259 9.24 7.28 -8.10
N GLN A 260 7.99 7.46 -7.66
CA GLN A 260 7.37 8.77 -7.47
C GLN A 260 7.57 9.23 -6.02
N LYS A 261 8.60 10.05 -5.81
CA LYS A 261 8.93 10.65 -4.51
C LYS A 261 7.88 11.73 -4.17
N GLY A 262 7.49 11.84 -2.90
CA GLY A 262 6.54 12.87 -2.44
C GLY A 262 5.05 12.64 -2.73
N LEU A 263 4.66 11.49 -3.32
CA LEU A 263 3.26 11.14 -3.60
C LEU A 263 2.80 9.93 -2.77
N TRP A 264 1.53 9.96 -2.35
CA TRP A 264 0.83 8.86 -1.67
C TRP A 264 0.67 7.65 -2.59
N LEU A 265 0.63 6.41 -2.09
CA LEU A 265 0.39 5.25 -2.97
C LEU A 265 -0.90 5.38 -3.80
N LYS A 266 -1.97 5.95 -3.21
CA LYS A 266 -3.22 6.27 -3.90
C LYS A 266 -3.13 7.45 -4.89
N GLU A 267 -2.17 8.35 -4.69
CA GLU A 267 -1.90 9.51 -5.57
C GLU A 267 -0.80 9.23 -6.60
N LYS A 268 -0.09 8.11 -6.44
CA LYS A 268 0.88 7.64 -7.40
C LYS A 268 0.14 7.30 -8.66
N LYS A 269 0.33 8.12 -9.69
CA LYS A 269 -0.10 7.88 -11.06
C LYS A 269 0.71 6.73 -11.64
N THR A 270 0.41 5.52 -11.16
CA THR A 270 1.05 4.27 -11.51
C THR A 270 0.02 3.34 -12.10
N THR A 271 0.48 2.45 -12.94
CA THR A 271 -0.41 1.60 -13.71
C THR A 271 -0.67 0.33 -12.94
N VAL A 272 -1.92 -0.13 -12.92
CA VAL A 272 -2.25 -1.48 -12.47
C VAL A 272 -1.89 -2.43 -13.58
N PHE A 273 -1.01 -3.37 -13.29
CA PHE A 273 -0.64 -4.41 -14.22
C PHE A 273 -1.08 -5.75 -13.67
N ARG A 274 -1.64 -6.57 -14.55
CA ARG A 274 -1.68 -8.00 -14.29
C ARG A 274 -0.25 -8.52 -14.25
N GLY A 275 0.04 -9.40 -13.30
CA GLY A 275 1.42 -9.80 -13.04
C GLY A 275 2.07 -10.58 -14.16
N ASP A 276 1.30 -11.30 -14.96
CA ASP A 276 1.78 -12.01 -16.15
C ASP A 276 2.27 -11.04 -17.25
N LEU A 277 1.54 -9.94 -17.46
CA LEU A 277 1.95 -8.88 -18.38
C LEU A 277 3.12 -8.08 -17.84
N PHE A 278 3.12 -7.78 -16.55
CA PHE A 278 4.27 -7.16 -15.91
C PHE A 278 5.54 -7.99 -16.15
N GLN A 279 5.46 -9.31 -15.93
CA GLN A 279 6.58 -10.22 -16.17
C GLN A 279 7.03 -10.17 -17.63
N ASP A 280 6.14 -10.50 -18.56
CA ASP A 280 6.51 -10.71 -19.96
C ASP A 280 6.94 -9.42 -20.66
N LEU A 281 6.43 -8.26 -20.23
CA LEU A 281 6.58 -6.99 -20.95
C LEU A 281 7.48 -5.98 -20.28
N TYR A 282 7.46 -5.93 -18.95
CA TYR A 282 8.22 -4.92 -18.22
C TYR A 282 9.43 -5.53 -17.56
N MET A 283 9.26 -6.67 -16.88
CA MET A 283 10.36 -7.31 -16.19
C MET A 283 11.34 -7.96 -17.17
N SER A 284 10.88 -8.46 -18.33
CA SER A 284 11.74 -9.00 -19.39
C SER A 284 12.68 -7.97 -20.04
N LEU A 285 12.33 -6.68 -19.95
CA LEU A 285 13.18 -5.57 -20.41
C LEU A 285 14.39 -5.34 -19.48
N PHE A 286 14.47 -6.05 -18.37
CA PHE A 286 15.59 -5.98 -17.44
C PHE A 286 16.40 -7.28 -17.48
N MET A 287 17.70 -7.14 -17.28
CA MET A 287 18.66 -8.21 -17.07
C MET A 287 19.00 -8.26 -15.58
N PHE A 288 19.04 -9.44 -14.99
CA PHE A 288 19.20 -9.61 -13.54
C PHE A 288 20.57 -10.21 -13.21
N THR A 289 21.25 -9.66 -12.21
CA THR A 289 22.55 -10.16 -11.76
C THR A 289 22.42 -11.34 -10.80
N GLY A 290 21.24 -11.50 -10.17
CA GLY A 290 21.00 -12.45 -9.08
C GLY A 290 21.30 -11.87 -7.70
N GLU A 291 21.85 -10.65 -7.63
CA GLU A 291 22.04 -9.95 -6.37
C GLU A 291 20.70 -9.42 -5.84
N VAL A 292 20.47 -9.62 -4.55
CA VAL A 292 19.21 -9.26 -3.89
C VAL A 292 19.46 -8.77 -2.48
N SER A 293 18.65 -7.80 -2.07
CA SER A 293 18.54 -7.39 -0.67
C SER A 293 17.08 -7.33 -0.26
N VAL A 294 16.83 -7.52 1.03
CA VAL A 294 15.48 -7.41 1.59
C VAL A 294 15.48 -6.31 2.64
N GLU A 295 14.65 -5.31 2.42
CA GLU A 295 14.45 -4.23 3.35
C GLU A 295 13.13 -4.40 4.09
N THR A 296 13.18 -4.41 5.42
CA THR A 296 11.96 -4.40 6.22
C THR A 296 11.49 -2.96 6.36
N SER A 297 10.33 -2.66 5.79
CA SER A 297 9.64 -1.42 6.07
C SER A 297 9.06 -1.53 7.49
N PRO A 298 9.17 -0.48 8.33
CA PRO A 298 8.71 -0.60 9.72
C PRO A 298 7.17 -0.71 9.92
N ASP A 299 6.39 -0.84 8.85
CA ASP A 299 4.99 -1.32 8.87
C ASP A 299 4.89 -2.85 8.86
N GLY A 300 6.03 -3.55 8.92
CA GLY A 300 6.13 -5.00 8.88
C GLY A 300 6.21 -5.58 7.47
N ASN A 301 5.92 -4.78 6.44
CA ASN A 301 6.03 -5.22 5.05
C ASN A 301 7.49 -5.28 4.60
N ARG A 302 7.81 -6.28 3.79
CA ARG A 302 9.17 -6.50 3.29
C ARG A 302 9.25 -6.04 1.84
N THR A 303 10.34 -5.37 1.48
CA THR A 303 10.64 -4.96 0.10
C THR A 303 11.86 -5.74 -0.38
N VAL A 304 11.68 -6.57 -1.40
CA VAL A 304 12.76 -7.27 -2.11
C VAL A 304 13.32 -6.33 -3.17
N ALA A 305 14.61 -6.04 -3.13
CA ALA A 305 15.31 -5.23 -4.13
C ALA A 305 16.21 -6.14 -4.96
N LEU A 306 15.87 -6.31 -6.24
CA LEU A 306 16.60 -7.11 -7.22
C LEU A 306 17.50 -6.19 -8.03
N GLN A 307 18.78 -6.51 -8.09
CA GLN A 307 19.73 -5.78 -8.92
C GLN A 307 19.50 -6.13 -10.40
N ALA A 308 19.19 -5.12 -11.22
CA ALA A 308 18.76 -5.35 -12.59
C ALA A 308 18.99 -4.14 -13.50
N TYR A 309 19.29 -4.37 -14.77
CA TYR A 309 19.64 -3.32 -15.74
C TYR A 309 18.77 -3.37 -16.98
N PHE A 310 18.34 -2.19 -17.44
CA PHE A 310 17.40 -2.04 -18.54
C PHE A 310 18.05 -2.27 -19.92
N ARG A 311 17.34 -2.98 -20.81
CA ARG A 311 17.71 -3.22 -22.21
C ARG A 311 17.31 -2.02 -23.07
N ASN A 312 18.18 -1.01 -23.15
CA ASN A 312 17.90 0.24 -23.88
C ASN A 312 18.23 0.19 -25.39
N GLY A 313 18.75 -0.93 -25.89
CA GLY A 313 19.15 -1.09 -27.29
C GLY A 313 18.19 -1.93 -28.14
N LEU A 314 17.04 -2.34 -27.60
CA LEU A 314 16.08 -3.17 -28.35
C LEU A 314 15.40 -2.35 -29.47
N PRO A 315 14.95 -2.99 -30.56
CA PRO A 315 14.09 -2.34 -31.55
C PRO A 315 12.84 -1.75 -30.89
N ALA A 316 12.42 -0.56 -31.33
CA ALA A 316 11.29 0.17 -30.74
C ALA A 316 10.01 -0.68 -30.57
N GLY A 317 9.74 -1.59 -31.52
CA GLY A 317 8.57 -2.48 -31.46
C GLY A 317 8.58 -3.52 -30.33
N LEU A 318 9.68 -3.69 -29.59
CA LEU A 318 9.77 -4.66 -28.48
C LEU A 318 9.39 -4.08 -27.11
N TYR A 319 8.99 -2.81 -27.04
CA TYR A 319 8.65 -2.15 -25.80
C TYR A 319 7.14 -1.85 -25.68
N PRO A 320 6.48 -2.25 -24.56
CA PRO A 320 5.01 -2.37 -24.43
C PRO A 320 4.23 -1.07 -24.62
N TYR A 321 4.94 0.02 -24.44
CA TYR A 321 4.48 1.37 -24.50
C TYR A 321 5.66 2.20 -24.96
N PRO A 322 5.49 3.19 -25.83
CA PRO A 322 6.57 4.07 -26.26
C PRO A 322 7.02 5.01 -25.17
N PHE A 323 7.56 4.53 -24.06
CA PHE A 323 8.05 5.40 -23.01
C PHE A 323 9.23 6.28 -23.46
N TRP A 324 9.75 6.07 -24.68
CA TRP A 324 10.61 7.01 -25.39
C TRP A 324 9.93 8.29 -25.89
N HIS A 325 8.61 8.38 -25.93
CA HIS A 325 7.93 9.64 -26.26
C HIS A 325 8.21 10.76 -25.22
N SER A 326 8.81 10.39 -24.08
CA SER A 326 9.14 11.28 -22.97
C SER A 326 10.58 11.03 -22.57
N ASP A 327 11.48 11.96 -22.91
CA ASP A 327 12.89 11.88 -22.56
C ASP A 327 13.10 11.62 -21.05
N PRO A 328 12.38 12.29 -20.12
CA PRO A 328 12.49 11.98 -18.69
C PRO A 328 12.07 10.54 -18.35
N LYS A 329 11.03 10.02 -18.99
CA LYS A 329 10.53 8.67 -18.73
C LYS A 329 11.53 7.62 -19.23
N TRP A 330 12.05 7.81 -20.44
CA TRP A 330 13.11 6.96 -21.04
C TRP A 330 14.37 6.97 -20.18
N ALA A 331 14.90 8.16 -19.86
CA ALA A 331 16.07 8.31 -19.00
C ALA A 331 15.89 7.63 -17.63
N ALA A 332 14.68 7.65 -17.07
CA ALA A 332 14.38 6.96 -15.82
C ALA A 332 14.34 5.43 -15.93
N TYR A 333 14.10 4.85 -17.11
CA TYR A 333 14.30 3.41 -17.33
C TYR A 333 15.78 3.08 -17.51
N GLU A 334 16.46 3.88 -18.32
CA GLU A 334 17.90 3.76 -18.60
C GLU A 334 18.77 3.81 -17.35
N LYS A 335 18.47 4.74 -16.44
CA LYS A 335 19.20 4.87 -15.16
C LYS A 335 18.85 3.78 -14.15
N ALA A 336 17.70 3.13 -14.28
CA ALA A 336 17.28 2.14 -13.29
C ALA A 336 18.29 0.99 -13.19
N ASN A 337 18.69 0.71 -11.95
CA ASN A 337 19.58 -0.39 -11.59
C ASN A 337 18.94 -1.35 -10.57
N GLN A 338 17.69 -1.10 -10.16
CA GLN A 338 16.94 -2.03 -9.33
C GLN A 338 15.48 -2.15 -9.77
N ILE A 339 14.96 -3.37 -9.63
CA ILE A 339 13.53 -3.68 -9.58
C ILE A 339 13.18 -4.03 -8.13
N ARG A 340 12.23 -3.31 -7.56
CA ARG A 340 11.88 -3.42 -6.15
C ARG A 340 10.43 -3.89 -6.01
N LEU A 341 10.21 -4.94 -5.23
CA LEU A 341 8.91 -5.56 -5.02
C LEU A 341 8.56 -5.43 -3.55
N ARG A 342 7.46 -4.73 -3.24
CA ARG A 342 6.91 -4.67 -1.89
C ARG A 342 5.91 -5.80 -1.70
N LEU A 343 6.12 -6.64 -0.68
CA LEU A 343 5.32 -7.82 -0.40
C LEU A 343 4.40 -7.59 0.80
N SER A 344 3.23 -8.22 0.76
CA SER A 344 2.38 -8.42 1.93
C SER A 344 3.00 -9.46 2.88
N PRO A 345 2.51 -9.57 4.13
CA PRO A 345 2.97 -10.60 5.07
C PRO A 345 2.74 -12.05 4.56
N ALA A 346 1.81 -12.24 3.62
CA ALA A 346 1.51 -13.51 2.98
C ALA A 346 2.36 -13.76 1.71
N GLY A 347 3.33 -12.89 1.40
CA GLY A 347 4.22 -13.05 0.26
C GLY A 347 3.67 -12.52 -1.08
N LYS A 348 2.51 -11.86 -1.08
CA LYS A 348 1.90 -11.31 -2.31
C LYS A 348 2.56 -9.99 -2.68
N VAL A 349 2.94 -9.78 -3.93
CA VAL A 349 3.45 -8.49 -4.41
C VAL A 349 2.32 -7.46 -4.45
N LEU A 350 2.50 -6.37 -3.72
CA LEU A 350 1.55 -5.25 -3.64
C LEU A 350 1.93 -4.13 -4.62
N PHE A 351 3.22 -3.84 -4.73
CA PHE A 351 3.75 -2.77 -5.56
C PHE A 351 5.14 -3.14 -6.08
N ALA A 352 5.33 -3.04 -7.39
CA ALA A 352 6.61 -3.16 -8.05
C ALA A 352 7.07 -1.78 -8.54
N TYR A 353 8.34 -1.43 -8.40
CA TYR A 353 8.86 -0.17 -8.92
C TYR A 353 10.33 -0.25 -9.28
N ARG A 354 10.72 0.56 -10.27
CA ARG A 354 12.13 0.73 -10.64
C ARG A 354 12.79 1.83 -9.81
N ALA A 355 14.08 1.67 -9.51
CA ALA A 355 14.89 2.66 -8.80
C ALA A 355 16.32 2.72 -9.35
N ASP A 356 17.01 3.83 -9.09
CA ASP A 356 18.39 4.14 -9.51
C ASP A 356 19.37 4.21 -8.31
N ILE A 357 19.05 3.51 -7.23
CA ILE A 357 19.77 3.55 -5.94
C ILE A 357 20.62 2.28 -5.67
N GLY A 358 20.66 1.36 -6.61
CA GLY A 358 21.51 0.17 -6.57
C GLY A 358 22.95 0.43 -7.04
N SER A 359 23.71 -0.65 -7.22
CA SER A 359 25.09 -0.57 -7.71
C SER A 359 25.14 -0.57 -9.24
N ASP A 360 26.06 0.18 -9.83
CA ASP A 360 26.36 0.09 -11.27
C ASP A 360 27.59 -0.76 -11.59
N ALA A 361 28.23 -1.36 -10.57
CA ALA A 361 29.45 -2.15 -10.73
C ALA A 361 29.31 -3.31 -11.74
N ASN A 362 28.13 -3.91 -11.84
CA ASN A 362 27.84 -5.08 -12.67
C ASN A 362 27.01 -4.74 -13.92
N ARG A 363 26.83 -3.45 -14.26
CA ARG A 363 25.99 -3.00 -15.38
C ARG A 363 26.49 -3.46 -16.76
N GLY A 364 27.80 -3.73 -16.86
CA GLY A 364 28.46 -4.03 -18.13
C GLY A 364 28.53 -2.79 -19.03
N VAL A 365 28.71 -3.01 -20.34
CA VAL A 365 28.77 -1.93 -21.33
C VAL A 365 27.39 -1.30 -21.48
N TYR A 366 27.28 -0.03 -21.10
CA TYR A 366 26.06 0.75 -21.19
C TYR A 366 26.34 2.10 -21.83
N LYS A 367 25.54 2.46 -22.83
CA LYS A 367 25.56 3.77 -23.46
C LYS A 367 24.13 4.27 -23.58
N PRO A 368 23.81 5.51 -23.13
CA PRO A 368 22.51 6.10 -23.37
C PRO A 368 22.18 6.12 -24.86
N VAL A 369 20.95 5.73 -25.20
CA VAL A 369 20.45 5.70 -26.57
C VAL A 369 19.46 6.84 -26.76
N LYS A 370 19.62 7.61 -27.84
CA LYS A 370 18.60 8.56 -28.27
C LYS A 370 17.50 7.76 -28.99
N PRO A 371 16.28 7.68 -28.44
CA PRO A 371 15.25 6.87 -29.05
C PRO A 371 14.69 7.53 -30.33
N PRO A 372 13.93 6.78 -31.15
CA PRO A 372 13.28 7.33 -32.33
C PRO A 372 12.31 8.47 -31.98
N VAL A 373 12.14 9.39 -32.92
CA VAL A 373 11.19 10.52 -32.77
C VAL A 373 9.76 9.97 -32.66
N PHE A 374 9.02 10.45 -31.67
CA PHE A 374 7.58 10.19 -31.54
C PHE A 374 6.80 11.24 -32.33
N LEU A 375 5.94 10.81 -33.26
CA LEU A 375 5.17 11.72 -34.12
C LEU A 375 3.74 12.00 -33.62
N GLY A 376 3.35 11.49 -32.46
CA GLY A 376 1.98 11.60 -31.93
C GLY A 376 1.13 10.33 -32.15
N GLU A 377 -0.03 10.26 -31.52
CA GLU A 377 -1.07 9.21 -31.67
C GLU A 377 -0.60 7.73 -31.65
N TRP A 378 0.52 7.44 -30.98
CA TRP A 378 1.13 6.10 -31.01
C TRP A 378 1.49 5.64 -32.43
N MET A 379 1.96 6.57 -33.27
CA MET A 379 2.40 6.34 -34.65
C MET A 379 3.86 6.78 -34.89
N TRP A 380 4.53 6.15 -35.85
CA TRP A 380 5.92 6.38 -36.26
C TRP A 380 6.10 6.23 -37.76
N PRO A 381 7.11 6.86 -38.39
CA PRO A 381 7.35 6.67 -39.81
C PRO A 381 7.87 5.26 -40.07
N GLY A 382 7.21 4.54 -40.97
CA GLY A 382 7.63 3.27 -41.55
C GLY A 382 8.86 3.43 -42.43
N ALA A 383 9.43 2.31 -42.90
CA ALA A 383 10.58 2.34 -43.81
C ALA A 383 10.27 3.04 -45.16
N ASP A 384 8.98 3.17 -45.48
CA ASP A 384 8.37 3.85 -46.62
C ASP A 384 7.84 5.26 -46.29
N GLY A 385 8.00 5.74 -45.06
CA GLY A 385 7.50 7.03 -44.59
C GLY A 385 6.02 7.06 -44.18
N VAL A 386 5.30 5.95 -44.27
CA VAL A 386 3.89 5.87 -43.83
C VAL A 386 3.83 5.73 -42.31
N ALA A 387 2.92 6.46 -41.66
CA ALA A 387 2.76 6.42 -40.20
C ALA A 387 2.17 5.07 -39.75
N GLU A 388 2.97 4.25 -39.06
CA GLU A 388 2.60 2.95 -38.53
C GLU A 388 2.57 2.95 -36.99
N PRO A 389 1.63 2.24 -36.35
CA PRO A 389 1.68 2.03 -34.91
C PRO A 389 2.80 1.05 -34.54
N ARG A 390 3.77 1.49 -33.73
CA ARG A 390 4.90 0.69 -33.21
C ARG A 390 4.88 0.48 -31.68
N ALA A 391 3.71 0.55 -31.04
CA ALA A 391 3.55 -0.09 -29.73
C ALA A 391 3.78 -1.61 -29.88
N THR A 392 4.19 -2.32 -28.81
CA THR A 392 4.49 -3.76 -28.92
C THR A 392 3.42 -4.52 -29.67
N LEU A 393 3.83 -5.04 -30.83
CA LEU A 393 3.00 -5.89 -31.68
C LEU A 393 2.71 -7.18 -30.93
N PHE A 394 1.61 -7.86 -31.28
CA PHE A 394 1.38 -9.19 -30.72
C PHE A 394 2.51 -10.16 -31.07
N SER A 395 3.21 -9.96 -32.19
CA SER A 395 4.43 -10.69 -32.55
C SER A 395 5.61 -10.50 -31.59
N ALA A 396 5.62 -9.42 -30.82
CA ALA A 396 6.61 -9.17 -29.77
C ALA A 396 6.11 -9.62 -28.38
N TYR A 397 4.90 -10.17 -28.30
CA TYR A 397 4.33 -10.76 -27.07
C TYR A 397 4.16 -12.28 -27.17
N TYR A 398 3.54 -12.74 -28.24
CA TYR A 398 3.38 -14.12 -28.60
C TYR A 398 4.55 -14.63 -29.41
N SER A 399 4.49 -15.91 -29.67
CA SER A 399 5.46 -16.63 -30.46
C SER A 399 5.22 -16.39 -31.95
N LEU A 400 6.28 -16.16 -32.72
CA LEU A 400 6.15 -15.84 -34.15
C LEU A 400 5.48 -16.96 -34.97
N ASP A 401 5.51 -18.20 -34.47
CA ASP A 401 4.84 -19.38 -35.04
C ASP A 401 3.36 -19.50 -34.66
N ASN A 402 2.83 -18.57 -33.86
CA ASN A 402 1.41 -18.56 -33.52
C ASN A 402 0.58 -18.13 -34.74
N PRO A 403 -0.30 -19.02 -35.26
CA PRO A 403 -1.03 -18.74 -36.50
C PRO A 403 -2.11 -17.67 -36.34
N HIS A 404 -2.40 -17.24 -35.10
CA HIS A 404 -3.47 -16.29 -34.80
C HIS A 404 -3.01 -14.84 -34.75
N LEU A 405 -1.71 -14.54 -34.89
CA LEU A 405 -1.18 -13.19 -34.71
C LEU A 405 -1.73 -12.18 -35.71
N ALA A 406 -1.77 -12.54 -37.00
CA ALA A 406 -2.25 -11.62 -38.03
C ALA A 406 -3.71 -11.20 -37.77
N ALA A 407 -4.58 -12.17 -37.49
CA ALA A 407 -5.98 -11.91 -37.17
C ALA A 407 -6.14 -11.11 -35.86
N LEU A 408 -5.32 -11.40 -34.86
CA LEU A 408 -5.34 -10.70 -33.58
C LEU A 408 -4.88 -9.23 -33.71
N ASP A 409 -3.81 -8.98 -34.46
CA ASP A 409 -3.32 -7.63 -34.78
C ASP A 409 -4.37 -6.84 -35.56
N GLU A 410 -5.01 -7.45 -36.56
CA GLU A 410 -6.07 -6.80 -37.34
C GLU A 410 -7.29 -6.44 -36.46
N SER A 411 -7.74 -7.40 -35.64
CA SER A 411 -8.88 -7.20 -34.74
C SER A 411 -8.62 -6.10 -33.70
N TYR A 412 -7.42 -6.09 -33.11
CA TYR A 412 -7.02 -5.01 -32.22
C TYR A 412 -7.02 -3.65 -32.92
N ARG A 413 -6.48 -3.55 -34.14
CA ARG A 413 -6.44 -2.29 -34.90
C ARG A 413 -7.85 -1.78 -35.17
N ARG A 414 -8.77 -2.65 -35.57
CA ARG A 414 -10.19 -2.33 -35.78
C ARG A 414 -10.83 -1.80 -34.50
N MET A 415 -10.66 -2.51 -33.39
CA MET A 415 -11.16 -2.09 -32.07
C MET A 415 -10.55 -0.75 -31.62
N ALA A 416 -9.24 -0.57 -31.77
CA ALA A 416 -8.55 0.64 -31.34
C ALA A 416 -8.96 1.87 -32.16
N ILE A 417 -9.28 1.71 -33.45
CA ILE A 417 -9.84 2.78 -34.29
C ILE A 417 -11.27 3.10 -33.85
N SER A 418 -12.10 2.07 -33.63
CA SER A 418 -13.45 2.22 -33.11
C SER A 418 -13.50 3.01 -31.80
N PHE A 419 -12.60 2.70 -30.86
CA PHE A 419 -12.54 3.40 -29.56
C PHE A 419 -12.07 4.85 -29.72
N ARG A 420 -11.20 5.13 -30.70
CA ARG A 420 -10.75 6.49 -31.04
C ARG A 420 -11.88 7.32 -31.65
N ASN A 421 -12.59 6.77 -32.63
CA ASN A 421 -13.73 7.44 -33.27
C ASN A 421 -14.88 7.71 -32.30
N ALA A 422 -14.95 6.94 -31.21
CA ALA A 422 -15.91 7.11 -30.13
C ALA A 422 -15.47 8.09 -29.02
N ASP A 423 -14.38 8.82 -29.21
CA ASP A 423 -13.81 9.75 -28.23
C ASP A 423 -13.44 9.11 -26.87
N CYS A 424 -13.30 7.78 -26.79
CA CYS A 424 -12.91 7.11 -25.54
C CYS A 424 -11.53 7.60 -25.07
N THR A 425 -10.66 8.04 -25.98
CA THR A 425 -9.32 8.56 -25.69
C THR A 425 -9.33 9.92 -24.98
N VAL A 426 -10.44 10.66 -25.04
CA VAL A 426 -10.59 11.95 -24.33
C VAL A 426 -10.51 11.74 -22.80
N CYS A 427 -10.98 10.60 -22.31
CA CYS A 427 -10.89 10.18 -20.90
C CYS A 427 -9.81 9.11 -20.67
N HIS A 428 -9.58 8.22 -21.64
CA HIS A 428 -8.70 7.05 -21.51
C HIS A 428 -7.37 7.22 -22.26
N ALA A 429 -6.73 8.38 -22.10
CA ALA A 429 -5.38 8.67 -22.56
C ALA A 429 -4.54 9.32 -21.43
N PRO A 430 -3.21 9.10 -21.39
CA PRO A 430 -2.34 9.73 -20.39
C PRO A 430 -2.43 11.27 -20.34
N ASP A 431 -2.70 11.89 -21.49
CA ASP A 431 -2.74 13.32 -21.77
C ASP A 431 -4.16 13.90 -21.89
N GLY A 432 -5.20 13.08 -21.67
CA GLY A 432 -6.60 13.52 -21.72
C GLY A 432 -6.96 14.56 -20.65
N HIS A 433 -8.07 15.28 -20.85
CA HIS A 433 -8.50 16.41 -20.01
C HIS A 433 -8.63 16.09 -18.52
N ARG A 434 -9.00 14.85 -18.17
CA ARG A 434 -9.12 14.36 -16.79
C ARG A 434 -7.85 13.74 -16.20
N LYS A 435 -6.77 13.56 -16.99
CA LYS A 435 -5.48 12.97 -16.57
C LYS A 435 -5.64 11.72 -15.68
N MET A 436 -5.79 10.52 -16.27
CA MET A 436 -6.03 9.24 -15.56
C MET A 436 -5.16 9.01 -14.29
N ASN A 437 -5.76 8.55 -13.19
CA ASN A 437 -5.04 8.21 -11.95
C ASN A 437 -4.29 6.87 -12.05
N LYS A 438 -4.79 5.89 -12.80
CA LYS A 438 -4.16 4.60 -13.10
C LYS A 438 -4.31 4.32 -14.59
N LEU A 439 -3.19 4.10 -15.25
CA LEU A 439 -3.14 4.15 -16.71
C LEU A 439 -3.70 2.86 -17.37
N THR A 440 -5.01 2.76 -17.55
CA THR A 440 -5.63 1.68 -18.35
C THR A 440 -5.55 2.05 -19.84
N LEU A 441 -4.51 1.59 -20.53
CA LEU A 441 -4.27 1.94 -21.94
C LEU A 441 -4.93 0.98 -22.91
N LEU A 442 -6.11 1.30 -23.40
CA LEU A 442 -6.71 0.54 -24.51
C LEU A 442 -6.04 0.83 -25.87
N GLN A 443 -5.09 1.79 -25.88
CA GLN A 443 -4.42 2.30 -27.08
C GLN A 443 -3.13 1.58 -27.44
N THR A 444 -2.72 0.57 -26.67
CA THR A 444 -1.60 -0.31 -27.06
C THR A 444 -2.06 -1.76 -27.03
N PRO A 445 -1.61 -2.63 -27.96
CA PRO A 445 -2.11 -3.99 -28.11
C PRO A 445 -2.16 -4.78 -26.80
N LEU A 446 -1.11 -4.64 -26.00
CA LEU A 446 -0.91 -5.46 -24.82
C LEU A 446 -1.60 -4.95 -23.56
N HIS A 447 -1.72 -3.63 -23.41
CA HIS A 447 -2.56 -3.08 -22.35
C HIS A 447 -4.04 -3.29 -22.69
N ALA A 448 -4.42 -3.24 -23.97
CA ALA A 448 -5.74 -3.64 -24.40
C ALA A 448 -6.01 -5.12 -24.10
N ALA A 449 -5.07 -6.01 -24.38
CA ALA A 449 -5.15 -7.41 -24.00
C ALA A 449 -5.30 -7.63 -22.48
N ALA A 450 -4.70 -6.76 -21.67
CA ALA A 450 -4.81 -6.79 -20.21
C ALA A 450 -6.23 -6.54 -19.70
N SER A 451 -6.90 -5.58 -20.33
CA SER A 451 -8.11 -4.94 -19.77
C SER A 451 -9.39 -5.32 -20.51
N ILE A 452 -9.29 -5.95 -21.69
CA ILE A 452 -10.45 -6.21 -22.53
C ILE A 452 -11.53 -7.06 -21.85
N ASP A 453 -11.14 -8.03 -21.02
CA ASP A 453 -12.12 -8.87 -20.31
C ASP A 453 -13.01 -8.01 -19.39
N ALA A 454 -12.41 -7.17 -18.55
CA ALA A 454 -13.12 -6.28 -17.63
C ALA A 454 -13.98 -5.26 -18.38
N VAL A 455 -13.41 -4.62 -19.42
CA VAL A 455 -14.13 -3.63 -20.25
C VAL A 455 -15.40 -4.24 -20.85
N ILE A 456 -15.30 -5.43 -21.43
CA ILE A 456 -16.45 -6.05 -22.10
C ILE A 456 -17.49 -6.54 -21.10
N ASP A 457 -17.08 -7.03 -19.93
CA ASP A 457 -18.02 -7.47 -18.91
C ASP A 457 -18.82 -6.29 -18.32
N GLU A 458 -18.21 -5.10 -18.17
CA GLU A 458 -18.93 -3.88 -17.76
C GLU A 458 -19.88 -3.37 -18.84
N VAL A 459 -19.43 -3.33 -20.10
CA VAL A 459 -20.25 -2.92 -21.25
C VAL A 459 -21.48 -3.84 -21.42
N ARG A 460 -21.35 -5.14 -21.13
CA ARG A 460 -22.48 -6.09 -21.12
C ARG A 460 -23.55 -5.72 -20.10
N MET A 461 -23.12 -5.24 -18.93
CA MET A 461 -24.01 -4.75 -17.87
C MET A 461 -24.58 -3.35 -18.16
N ASN A 462 -24.41 -2.83 -19.38
CA ASN A 462 -24.85 -1.49 -19.78
C ASN A 462 -24.19 -0.37 -18.94
N LYS A 463 -22.96 -0.62 -18.46
CA LYS A 463 -22.15 0.34 -17.72
C LYS A 463 -21.03 0.86 -18.63
N MET A 464 -20.70 2.14 -18.47
CA MET A 464 -19.43 2.66 -19.00
C MET A 464 -18.28 2.03 -18.18
N PRO A 465 -17.21 1.53 -18.84
CA PRO A 465 -16.02 1.10 -18.15
C PRO A 465 -15.56 2.16 -17.14
N VAL A 466 -15.51 1.80 -15.86
CA VAL A 466 -15.25 2.76 -14.78
C VAL A 466 -13.81 3.28 -14.89
N ASP A 467 -13.64 4.61 -14.92
CA ASP A 467 -12.33 5.24 -14.77
C ASP A 467 -11.93 5.29 -13.28
N ASP A 468 -10.69 5.64 -12.97
CA ASP A 468 -10.22 5.70 -11.58
C ASP A 468 -10.89 6.77 -10.70
N TYR A 469 -11.84 7.52 -11.24
CA TYR A 469 -12.62 8.51 -10.53
C TYR A 469 -14.03 8.01 -10.17
N GLU A 470 -14.35 6.75 -10.52
CA GLU A 470 -15.64 6.12 -10.21
C GLU A 470 -16.84 6.96 -10.68
N ASP A 471 -16.70 7.69 -11.80
CA ASP A 471 -17.76 8.57 -12.35
C ASP A 471 -18.67 7.78 -13.31
N PRO A 472 -19.88 7.34 -12.89
CA PRO A 472 -20.74 6.55 -13.73
C PRO A 472 -21.35 7.40 -14.84
N ARG A 473 -20.88 7.21 -16.07
CA ARG A 473 -21.46 7.82 -17.27
C ARG A 473 -22.42 6.82 -17.95
N PRO A 474 -23.56 7.27 -18.50
CA PRO A 474 -24.40 6.40 -19.32
C PRO A 474 -23.65 6.02 -20.60
N LEU A 475 -23.72 4.74 -20.98
CA LEU A 475 -23.10 4.24 -22.21
C LEU A 475 -24.05 4.45 -23.40
N PRO A 476 -23.71 5.28 -24.41
CA PRO A 476 -24.58 5.49 -25.56
C PRO A 476 -24.88 4.17 -26.31
N PRO A 477 -26.12 3.92 -26.77
CA PRO A 477 -26.46 2.65 -27.43
C PRO A 477 -25.65 2.33 -28.69
N GLY A 478 -25.29 3.35 -29.47
CA GLY A 478 -24.42 3.19 -30.64
C GLY A 478 -23.03 2.71 -30.26
N LEU A 479 -22.41 3.38 -29.28
CA LEU A 479 -21.11 3.01 -28.74
C LEU A 479 -21.12 1.60 -28.16
N ARG A 480 -22.14 1.25 -27.36
CA ARG A 480 -22.28 -0.10 -26.78
C ARG A 480 -22.21 -1.20 -27.83
N ARG A 481 -22.95 -1.04 -28.95
CA ARG A 481 -22.93 -2.04 -30.04
C ARG A 481 -21.55 -2.18 -30.65
N GLU A 482 -20.87 -1.06 -30.88
CA GLU A 482 -19.54 -1.05 -31.49
C GLU A 482 -18.47 -1.67 -30.58
N LEU A 483 -18.48 -1.32 -29.29
CA LEU A 483 -17.59 -1.89 -28.26
C LEU A 483 -17.79 -3.41 -28.12
N LEU A 484 -19.04 -3.87 -28.12
CA LEU A 484 -19.35 -5.30 -28.05
C LEU A 484 -18.89 -6.02 -29.32
N SER A 485 -19.17 -5.49 -30.51
CA SER A 485 -18.79 -6.12 -31.78
C SER A 485 -17.27 -6.29 -31.89
N ASN A 486 -16.53 -5.18 -31.83
CA ASN A 486 -15.08 -5.20 -32.04
C ASN A 486 -14.34 -5.79 -30.83
N GLY A 487 -14.79 -5.47 -29.62
CA GLY A 487 -14.12 -5.91 -28.40
C GLY A 487 -14.37 -7.38 -28.07
N GLU A 488 -15.54 -7.96 -28.40
CA GLU A 488 -15.74 -9.41 -28.24
C GLU A 488 -14.96 -10.23 -29.27
N GLU A 489 -14.85 -9.75 -30.51
CA GLU A 489 -13.99 -10.35 -31.52
C GLU A 489 -12.52 -10.37 -31.07
N PHE A 490 -12.01 -9.22 -30.62
CA PHE A 490 -10.64 -9.10 -30.10
C PHE A 490 -10.44 -10.01 -28.88
N ARG A 491 -11.36 -9.98 -27.91
CA ARG A 491 -11.32 -10.85 -26.73
C ARG A 491 -11.28 -12.33 -27.09
N ARG A 492 -12.05 -12.76 -28.09
CA ARG A 492 -12.10 -14.14 -28.57
C ARG A 492 -10.77 -14.55 -29.21
N LEU A 493 -10.28 -13.77 -30.18
CA LEU A 493 -9.01 -14.04 -30.86
C LEU A 493 -7.84 -14.08 -29.88
N LEU A 494 -7.84 -13.18 -28.89
CA LEU A 494 -6.83 -13.16 -27.84
C LEU A 494 -6.85 -14.48 -27.04
N ARG A 495 -8.03 -15.00 -26.69
CA ARG A 495 -8.16 -16.30 -25.99
C ARG A 495 -7.70 -17.46 -26.86
N THR A 496 -7.96 -17.41 -28.17
CA THR A 496 -7.48 -18.43 -29.12
C THR A 496 -5.96 -18.41 -29.24
N ALA A 497 -5.34 -17.24 -29.36
CA ALA A 497 -3.89 -17.08 -29.38
C ALA A 497 -3.27 -17.60 -28.06
N ASP A 498 -3.85 -17.24 -26.91
CA ASP A 498 -3.41 -17.73 -25.59
C ASP A 498 -3.47 -19.27 -25.50
N ALA A 499 -4.59 -19.87 -25.90
CA ALA A 499 -4.78 -21.32 -25.85
C ALA A 499 -3.77 -22.06 -26.73
N TRP A 500 -3.49 -21.54 -27.93
CA TRP A 500 -2.50 -22.12 -28.83
C TRP A 500 -1.10 -22.16 -28.19
N GLU A 501 -0.66 -21.08 -27.55
CA GLU A 501 0.63 -21.05 -26.85
C GLU A 501 0.71 -22.12 -25.75
N VAL A 502 -0.34 -22.23 -24.94
CA VAL A 502 -0.42 -23.21 -23.84
C VAL A 502 -0.33 -24.64 -24.38
N THR A 503 -1.05 -24.95 -25.46
CA THR A 503 -0.98 -26.28 -26.09
C THR A 503 0.39 -26.59 -26.69
N ASN A 504 1.20 -25.57 -26.98
CA ASN A 504 2.57 -25.71 -27.50
C ASN A 504 3.64 -25.58 -26.40
N GLY A 505 3.27 -25.88 -25.14
CA GLY A 505 4.21 -25.97 -24.02
C GLY A 505 4.73 -24.61 -23.53
N ARG A 506 4.07 -23.50 -23.87
CA ARG A 506 4.48 -22.16 -23.46
C ARG A 506 3.55 -21.66 -22.36
N PRO A 507 4.08 -21.36 -21.16
CA PRO A 507 3.28 -20.81 -20.07
C PRO A 507 2.91 -19.36 -20.42
N LYS A 508 1.78 -19.12 -21.09
CA LYS A 508 1.45 -17.79 -21.60
C LYS A 508 0.12 -17.19 -21.13
N ALA A 509 0.24 -15.87 -20.92
CA ALA A 509 -0.68 -14.75 -21.06
C ALA A 509 -2.05 -14.70 -20.36
N ARG A 510 -2.73 -15.80 -20.05
CA ARG A 510 -3.90 -15.77 -19.17
C ARG A 510 -4.01 -17.17 -18.60
N ARG A 511 -3.79 -17.34 -17.29
CA ARG A 511 -4.49 -18.41 -16.61
C ARG A 511 -5.95 -18.00 -16.67
N ILE A 512 -6.69 -18.58 -17.63
CA ILE A 512 -8.14 -18.48 -17.65
C ILE A 512 -8.56 -18.93 -16.26
N ALA A 513 -9.04 -17.99 -15.43
CA ALA A 513 -9.61 -18.37 -14.15
C ALA A 513 -10.68 -19.41 -14.47
N ALA A 514 -10.47 -20.64 -14.03
CA ALA A 514 -11.54 -21.63 -14.03
C ALA A 514 -12.64 -20.99 -13.19
N LYS A 515 -13.77 -20.70 -13.83
CA LYS A 515 -14.95 -20.18 -13.14
C LYS A 515 -15.40 -21.15 -12.07
#